data_AF-A0A6P0NLP2-F1
#
_entry.id   AF-A0A6P0NLP2-F1
#
_cell.length_a   1.000
_cell.length_b   1.000
_cell.length_c   1.000
_cell.angle_alpha   90.00
_cell.angle_beta   90.00
_cell.angle_gamma   90.00
#
_symmetry.space_group_name_H-M   'P 1'
#
loop_
_entity.id
_entity.type
_entity.pdbx_description
1 polymer ?
#
loop_
_entity_poly.entity_id
_entity_poly.type
_entity_poly.pdbx_seq_one_letter_code
_entity_poly.pdbx_strand_id
1 'polypeptide(L)'
;MTHIAKEKKLTKKETQVFQALFGDDKSRVQIAAESLHNISTSAVKTRLTGIYRKFQISDSGPVKENRLKDYLTNKYQSWQSKNSEDSSIIDSQQQTIDKLVGEVRQQLQPYIQNKCGTMRVLDMTQPIKLTGERGI
;
A
#
# COMPACT_ATOMS: atom_id res chain seq x y z
N MET A 1 6.08 -7.72 4.77
CA MET A 1 6.94 -8.93 4.79
C MET A 1 7.96 -8.98 5.94
N THR A 2 8.63 -7.88 6.27
CA THR A 2 9.70 -7.82 7.29
C THR A 2 9.28 -8.25 8.70
N HIS A 3 8.06 -7.91 9.12
CA HIS A 3 7.52 -8.34 10.42
C HIS A 3 7.43 -9.87 10.53
N ILE A 4 6.83 -10.53 9.54
CA ILE A 4 6.67 -12.00 9.50
C ILE A 4 8.05 -12.69 9.46
N ALA A 5 9.00 -12.11 8.71
CA ALA A 5 10.37 -12.62 8.67
C ALA A 5 11.06 -12.59 10.06
N LYS A 6 10.88 -11.51 10.82
CA LYS A 6 11.39 -11.41 12.20
C LYS A 6 10.70 -12.41 13.14
N GLU A 7 9.38 -12.51 13.08
CA GLU A 7 8.58 -13.45 13.87
C GLU A 7 9.03 -14.91 13.66
N LYS A 8 9.24 -15.30 12.41
CA LYS A 8 9.72 -16.64 12.04
C LYS A 8 11.24 -16.80 12.17
N LYS A 9 11.93 -15.80 12.72
CA LYS A 9 13.38 -15.79 12.97
C LYS A 9 14.17 -16.12 11.70
N LEU A 10 13.77 -15.57 10.55
CA LEU A 10 14.50 -15.72 9.29
C LEU A 10 15.86 -15.01 9.41
N THR A 11 16.91 -15.64 8.89
CA THR A 11 18.23 -15.02 8.79
C THR A 11 18.20 -13.90 7.75
N LYS A 12 19.15 -12.95 7.81
CA LYS A 12 19.23 -11.86 6.82
C LYS A 12 19.19 -12.37 5.36
N LYS A 13 19.90 -13.46 5.09
CA LYS A 13 19.97 -14.11 3.76
C LYS A 13 18.67 -14.78 3.33
N GLU A 14 17.92 -15.35 4.28
CA GLU A 14 16.59 -15.92 4.01
C GLU A 14 15.56 -14.81 3.83
N THR A 15 15.58 -13.76 4.65
CA THR A 15 14.68 -12.61 4.55
C THR A 15 14.79 -11.94 3.18
N GLN A 16 16.00 -11.80 2.64
CA GLN A 16 16.19 -11.28 1.28
C GLN A 16 15.50 -12.13 0.22
N VAL A 17 15.70 -13.46 0.25
CA VAL A 17 15.05 -14.37 -0.71
C VAL A 17 13.54 -14.39 -0.51
N PHE A 18 13.08 -14.36 0.74
CA PHE A 18 11.68 -14.34 1.10
C PHE A 18 10.97 -13.07 0.62
N GLN A 19 11.58 -11.90 0.80
CA GLN A 19 11.05 -10.64 0.31
C GLN A 19 11.05 -10.59 -1.22
N ALA A 20 12.14 -11.01 -1.86
CA ALA A 20 12.22 -10.99 -3.32
C ALA A 20 11.18 -11.92 -3.98
N LEU A 21 10.94 -13.10 -3.41
CA LEU A 21 10.02 -14.09 -4.00
C LEU A 21 8.53 -13.81 -3.71
N PHE A 22 8.21 -13.32 -2.51
CA PHE A 22 6.81 -13.18 -2.06
C PHE A 22 6.37 -11.73 -1.85
N GLY A 23 7.28 -10.76 -1.94
CA GLY A 23 7.00 -9.33 -1.82
C GLY A 23 7.20 -8.58 -3.13
N ASP A 24 8.27 -8.92 -3.87
CA ASP A 24 8.62 -8.26 -5.13
C ASP A 24 8.24 -9.13 -6.36
N ASP A 25 7.59 -10.28 -6.15
CA ASP A 25 7.15 -11.24 -7.18
C ASP A 25 8.24 -11.70 -8.16
N LYS A 26 9.50 -11.73 -7.72
CA LYS A 26 10.64 -12.14 -8.55
C LYS A 26 10.71 -13.65 -8.69
N SER A 27 11.00 -14.13 -9.90
CA SER A 27 11.27 -15.54 -10.14
C SER A 27 12.57 -15.99 -9.46
N ARG A 28 12.69 -17.29 -9.15
CA ARG A 28 13.91 -17.86 -8.56
C ARG A 28 15.17 -17.59 -9.40
N VAL A 29 15.02 -17.50 -10.72
CA VAL A 29 16.10 -17.20 -11.66
C VAL A 29 16.53 -15.73 -11.54
N GLN A 30 15.58 -14.81 -11.50
CA GLN A 30 15.85 -13.38 -11.27
C GLN A 30 16.50 -13.15 -9.91
N ILE A 31 16.02 -13.83 -8.85
CA ILE A 31 16.63 -13.73 -7.51
C ILE A 31 18.08 -14.17 -7.52
N ALA A 32 18.40 -15.26 -8.24
CA ALA A 32 19.77 -15.76 -8.39
C ALA A 32 20.67 -14.74 -9.12
N ALA A 33 20.13 -14.07 -10.15
CA ALA A 33 20.83 -13.08 -10.96
C ALA A 33 21.00 -11.71 -10.27
N GLU A 34 19.99 -11.25 -9.52
CA GLU A 34 19.91 -9.87 -9.00
C GLU A 34 20.37 -9.73 -7.55
N SER A 35 20.37 -10.82 -6.76
CA SER A 35 20.90 -10.75 -5.41
C SER A 35 22.39 -10.44 -5.51
N LEU A 36 22.80 -9.26 -5.03
CA LEU A 36 24.11 -8.57 -4.97
C LEU A 36 25.43 -9.40 -4.90
N HIS A 37 25.39 -10.73 -4.85
CA HIS A 37 26.51 -11.67 -4.80
C HIS A 37 26.26 -12.95 -5.63
N ASN A 38 25.81 -12.86 -6.90
CA ASN A 38 25.67 -13.99 -7.84
C ASN A 38 25.32 -15.32 -7.15
N ILE A 39 24.16 -15.36 -6.51
CA ILE A 39 23.79 -16.49 -5.66
C ILE A 39 23.39 -17.63 -6.59
N SER A 40 24.13 -18.74 -6.57
CA SER A 40 23.76 -19.93 -7.33
C SER A 40 22.30 -20.32 -7.06
N THR A 41 21.61 -20.82 -8.08
CA THR A 41 20.24 -21.33 -7.96
C THR A 41 20.11 -22.39 -6.86
N SER A 42 21.18 -23.13 -6.57
CA SER A 42 21.22 -24.09 -5.45
C SER A 42 21.11 -23.40 -4.09
N ALA A 43 21.80 -22.28 -3.90
CA ALA A 43 21.77 -21.51 -2.67
C ALA A 43 20.41 -20.85 -2.43
N VAL A 44 19.71 -20.42 -3.49
CA VAL A 44 18.30 -19.97 -3.39
C VAL A 44 17.41 -21.11 -2.89
N LYS A 45 17.52 -22.31 -3.47
CA LYS A 45 16.77 -23.51 -3.04
C LYS A 45 17.06 -23.89 -1.58
N THR A 46 18.33 -23.85 -1.16
CA THR A 46 18.72 -24.15 0.23
C THR A 46 18.10 -23.15 1.21
N ARG A 47 18.12 -21.86 0.88
CA ARG A 47 17.49 -20.82 1.70
C ARG A 47 15.97 -20.99 1.76
N LEU A 48 15.32 -21.29 0.64
CA LEU A 48 13.88 -21.61 0.62
C LEU A 48 13.55 -22.82 1.48
N THR A 49 14.39 -23.85 1.46
CA THR A 49 14.21 -25.03 2.33
C THR A 49 14.28 -24.65 3.81
N GLY A 50 15.23 -23.79 4.18
CA GLY A 50 15.32 -23.23 5.54
C GLY A 50 14.08 -22.43 5.93
N ILE A 51 13.56 -21.62 5.01
CA ILE A 51 12.31 -20.87 5.18
C ILE A 51 11.13 -21.84 5.40
N TYR A 52 10.89 -22.80 4.51
CA TYR A 52 9.78 -23.76 4.65
C TYR A 52 9.83 -24.49 6.00
N ARG A 53 11.02 -24.89 6.46
CA ARG A 53 11.20 -25.51 7.78
C ARG A 53 10.78 -24.58 8.92
N LYS A 54 11.10 -23.29 8.87
CA LYS A 54 10.71 -22.30 9.88
C LYS A 54 9.22 -21.98 9.88
N PHE A 55 8.57 -22.14 8.73
CA PHE A 55 7.12 -22.08 8.61
C PHE A 55 6.43 -23.43 8.89
N GLN A 56 7.19 -24.48 9.25
CA GLN A 56 6.69 -25.83 9.53
C GLN A 56 5.94 -26.45 8.33
N ILE A 57 6.38 -26.13 7.11
CA ILE A 57 5.83 -26.68 5.86
C ILE A 57 6.66 -27.89 5.45
N SER A 58 6.10 -29.09 5.63
CA SER A 58 6.77 -30.39 5.43
C SER A 58 6.43 -31.10 4.12
N ASP A 59 5.52 -30.57 3.30
CA ASP A 59 5.06 -31.16 2.04
C ASP A 59 6.17 -31.31 1.00
N SER A 60 5.94 -32.02 -0.10
CA SER A 60 6.96 -32.16 -1.15
C SER A 60 6.70 -31.25 -2.35
N GLY A 61 7.79 -30.82 -3.01
CA GLY A 61 7.73 -30.18 -4.32
C GLY A 61 7.11 -28.77 -4.35
N PRO A 62 6.49 -28.38 -5.49
CA PRO A 62 5.90 -27.05 -5.70
C PRO A 62 4.82 -26.68 -4.67
N VAL A 63 4.20 -27.70 -4.05
CA VAL A 63 3.16 -27.55 -3.03
C VAL A 63 3.63 -26.71 -1.85
N LYS A 64 4.92 -26.78 -1.48
CA LYS A 64 5.49 -25.99 -0.37
C LYS A 64 5.33 -24.49 -0.58
N GLU A 65 5.54 -24.03 -1.81
CA GLU A 65 5.49 -22.60 -2.12
C GLU A 65 4.04 -22.10 -2.07
N ASN A 66 3.11 -22.84 -2.68
CA ASN A 66 1.69 -22.50 -2.64
C ASN A 66 1.17 -22.47 -1.21
N ARG A 67 1.50 -23.47 -0.38
CA ARG A 67 1.12 -23.46 1.04
C ARG A 67 1.67 -22.27 1.82
N LEU A 68 2.88 -21.83 1.50
CA LEU A 68 3.43 -20.62 2.10
C LEU A 68 2.68 -19.37 1.62
N LYS A 69 2.30 -19.29 0.34
CA LYS A 69 1.43 -18.22 -0.17
C LYS A 69 0.09 -18.22 0.55
N ASP A 70 -0.57 -19.36 0.65
CA ASP A 70 -1.86 -19.51 1.34
C ASP A 70 -1.75 -19.08 2.80
N TYR A 71 -0.69 -19.50 3.50
CA TYR A 71 -0.41 -19.07 4.87
C TYR A 71 -0.31 -17.55 4.98
N LEU A 72 0.43 -16.91 4.07
CA LEU A 72 0.63 -15.46 4.07
C LEU A 72 -0.68 -14.72 3.76
N THR A 73 -1.44 -15.19 2.78
CA THR A 73 -2.75 -14.65 2.42
C THR A 73 -3.72 -14.73 3.58
N ASN A 74 -3.85 -15.91 4.22
CA ASN A 74 -4.73 -16.10 5.37
C ASN A 74 -4.32 -15.24 6.56
N LYS A 75 -3.00 -15.10 6.80
CA LYS A 75 -2.48 -14.24 7.87
C LYS A 75 -2.79 -12.77 7.62
N TYR A 76 -2.66 -12.32 6.37
CA TYR A 76 -2.99 -10.95 5.99
C TYR A 76 -4.48 -10.67 6.12
N GLN A 77 -5.34 -11.57 5.63
CA GLN A 77 -6.79 -11.46 5.77
C GLN A 77 -7.22 -11.42 7.24
N SER A 78 -6.68 -12.30 8.08
CA SER A 78 -6.96 -12.29 9.52
C SER A 78 -6.52 -10.99 10.19
N TRP A 79 -5.38 -10.43 9.79
CA TRP A 79 -4.92 -9.12 10.27
C TRP A 79 -5.88 -8.01 9.81
N GLN A 80 -6.31 -8.01 8.54
CA GLN A 80 -7.29 -7.05 8.04
C GLN A 80 -8.60 -7.12 8.81
N SER A 81 -9.17 -8.31 9.02
CA SER A 81 -10.43 -8.46 9.76
C SER A 81 -10.32 -7.97 11.21
N LYS A 82 -9.16 -8.15 11.85
CA LYS A 82 -8.91 -7.65 13.22
C LYS A 82 -8.73 -6.14 13.30
N ASN A 83 -8.21 -5.51 12.24
CA ASN A 83 -8.12 -4.05 12.16
C ASN A 83 -9.34 -3.42 11.48
N SER A 84 -10.32 -4.20 11.03
CA SER A 84 -11.54 -3.66 10.46
C SER A 84 -12.43 -3.01 11.53
N GLU A 85 -12.23 -3.29 12.82
CA GLU A 85 -12.82 -2.50 13.90
C GLU A 85 -12.23 -1.07 13.99
N ASP A 86 -11.05 -0.85 13.40
CA ASP A 86 -10.36 0.45 13.31
C ASP A 86 -10.84 1.28 12.09
N SER A 87 -11.71 0.73 11.24
CA SER A 87 -12.35 1.46 10.14
C SER A 87 -13.23 2.62 10.64
N SER A 88 -13.71 2.52 11.89
CA SER A 88 -14.42 3.60 12.58
C SER A 88 -13.53 4.83 12.85
N ILE A 89 -12.22 4.64 13.07
CA ILE A 89 -11.29 5.74 13.31
C ILE A 89 -10.97 6.47 12.00
N ILE A 90 -10.74 5.75 10.91
CA ILE A 90 -10.48 6.36 9.59
C ILE A 90 -11.68 7.18 9.12
N ASP A 91 -12.90 6.64 9.27
CA ASP A 91 -14.13 7.37 8.92
C ASP A 91 -14.30 8.63 9.81
N SER A 92 -14.00 8.53 11.10
CA SER A 92 -14.03 9.70 12.01
C SER A 92 -13.00 10.78 11.65
N GLN A 93 -11.81 10.38 11.19
CA GLN A 93 -10.76 11.31 10.75
C GLN A 93 -11.14 11.97 9.43
N GLN A 94 -11.71 11.22 8.50
CA GLN A 94 -12.18 11.75 7.22
C GLN A 94 -13.30 12.77 7.43
N GLN A 95 -14.29 12.46 8.28
CA GLN A 95 -15.35 13.39 8.67
C GLN A 95 -14.80 14.67 9.33
N THR A 96 -13.74 14.55 10.13
CA THR A 96 -13.08 15.69 10.77
C THR A 96 -12.38 16.59 9.74
N ILE A 97 -11.70 16.01 8.76
CA ILE A 97 -11.04 16.74 7.67
C ILE A 97 -12.08 17.43 6.79
N ASP A 98 -13.13 16.72 6.39
CA ASP A 98 -14.19 17.26 5.55
C ASP A 98 -14.91 18.43 6.24
N LYS A 99 -15.14 18.33 7.55
CA LYS A 99 -15.69 19.41 8.36
C LYS A 99 -14.77 20.64 8.36
N LEU A 100 -13.48 20.46 8.61
CA LEU A 100 -12.50 21.56 8.61
C LEU A 100 -12.42 22.24 7.23
N VAL A 101 -12.36 21.46 6.15
CA VAL A 101 -12.36 21.97 4.77
C VAL A 101 -13.65 22.74 4.49
N GLY A 102 -14.79 22.23 4.95
CA GLY A 102 -16.09 22.91 4.85
C GLY A 102 -16.10 24.27 5.55
N GLU A 103 -15.62 24.32 6.79
CA GLU A 103 -15.53 25.57 7.57
C GLU A 103 -14.61 26.60 6.91
N VAL A 104 -13.43 26.20 6.46
CA VAL A 104 -12.48 27.09 5.76
C VAL A 104 -13.07 27.60 4.45
N ARG A 105 -13.74 26.75 3.67
CA ARG A 105 -14.41 27.17 2.43
C ARG A 105 -15.51 28.19 2.70
N GLN A 106 -16.34 27.99 3.73
CA GLN A 106 -17.38 28.95 4.11
C GLN A 106 -16.78 30.30 4.52
N GLN A 107 -15.69 30.29 5.30
CA GLN A 107 -15.02 31.52 5.71
C GLN A 107 -14.39 32.27 4.53
N LEU A 108 -13.83 31.55 3.56
CA LEU A 108 -13.17 32.15 2.40
C LEU A 108 -14.13 32.51 1.26
N GLN A 109 -15.35 31.97 1.24
CA GLN A 109 -16.35 32.21 0.20
C GLN A 109 -16.56 33.71 -0.13
N PRO A 110 -16.79 34.63 0.83
CA PRO A 110 -16.97 36.05 0.50
C PRO A 110 -15.72 36.69 -0.08
N TYR A 111 -14.54 36.28 0.37
CA TYR A 111 -13.26 36.77 -0.13
C TYR A 111 -13.03 36.32 -1.58
N ILE A 112 -13.26 35.04 -1.87
CA ILE A 112 -13.15 34.48 -3.22
C ILE A 112 -14.17 35.13 -4.15
N GLN A 113 -15.41 35.34 -3.71
CA GLN A 113 -16.43 36.04 -4.51
C GLN A 113 -16.03 37.49 -4.81
N ASN A 114 -15.40 38.19 -3.87
CA ASN A 114 -14.94 39.56 -4.10
C ASN A 114 -13.80 39.63 -5.12
N LYS A 115 -12.85 38.68 -5.06
CA LYS A 115 -11.66 38.67 -5.93
C LYS A 115 -11.92 38.05 -7.30
N CYS A 116 -12.73 37.01 -7.36
CA CYS A 116 -12.88 36.13 -8.51
C CYS A 116 -14.33 35.94 -8.94
N GLY A 117 -15.30 36.59 -8.29
CA GLY A 117 -16.73 36.35 -8.55
C GLY A 117 -17.29 37.02 -9.81
N THR A 118 -16.48 37.80 -10.53
CA THR A 118 -16.89 38.46 -11.78
C THR A 118 -15.77 38.46 -12.82
N MET A 119 -16.10 38.18 -14.08
CA MET A 119 -15.19 38.29 -15.22
C MET A 119 -15.61 39.46 -16.11
N ARG A 120 -14.64 40.25 -16.59
CA ARG A 120 -14.89 41.36 -17.51
C ARG A 120 -14.39 40.98 -18.91
N VAL A 121 -15.31 40.99 -19.88
CA VAL A 121 -14.98 40.87 -21.30
C VAL A 121 -14.70 42.27 -21.85
N LEU A 122 -13.68 42.40 -22.70
CA LEU A 122 -13.20 43.70 -23.19
C LEU A 122 -14.29 44.53 -23.88
N ASP A 123 -15.18 43.88 -24.63
CA ASP A 123 -16.24 44.52 -25.41
C ASP A 123 -17.56 44.71 -24.63
N MET A 124 -17.58 44.42 -23.33
CA MET A 124 -18.78 44.53 -22.49
C MET A 124 -18.67 45.64 -21.45
N THR A 125 -19.74 46.44 -21.34
CA THR A 125 -19.85 47.54 -20.38
C THR A 125 -20.13 47.06 -18.94
N GLN A 126 -20.69 45.85 -18.76
CA GLN A 126 -20.96 45.28 -17.43
C GLN A 126 -20.24 43.93 -17.23
N PRO A 127 -19.60 43.70 -16.06
CA PRO A 127 -18.96 42.43 -15.73
C PRO A 127 -19.98 41.29 -15.57
N ILE A 128 -19.56 40.08 -15.93
CA ILE A 128 -20.36 38.85 -15.84
C ILE A 128 -20.09 38.19 -14.48
N LYS A 129 -21.14 37.86 -13.72
CA LYS A 129 -21.02 37.08 -12.49
C LYS A 129 -20.62 35.64 -12.81
N LEU A 130 -19.59 35.16 -12.14
CA LEU A 130 -19.17 33.77 -12.22
C LEU A 130 -19.94 32.97 -11.16
N THR A 131 -20.84 32.10 -11.61
CA THR A 131 -21.55 31.14 -10.77
C THR A 131 -20.90 29.78 -10.91
N GLY A 132 -20.32 29.27 -9.82
CA GLY A 132 -19.63 27.98 -9.78
C GLY A 132 -20.55 26.76 -9.85
N GLU A 133 -21.61 26.76 -10.68
CA GLU A 133 -22.49 25.59 -10.89
C GLU A 133 -21.74 24.39 -11.49
N ARG A 134 -20.46 24.56 -11.87
CA ARG A 134 -19.54 23.48 -12.28
C ARG A 134 -18.32 23.34 -11.36
N GLY A 135 -18.38 23.88 -10.14
CA GLY A 135 -17.31 23.82 -9.16
C GLY A 135 -16.31 24.97 -9.29
N ILE A 136 -16.00 25.60 -8.15
CA ILE A 136 -14.70 26.21 -7.87
C ILE A 136 -13.97 25.34 -6.85
#